data_AF-A0A7G8T8M0-F1
#
_entry.id   AF-A0A7G8T8M0-F1
#
_cell.length_a   1.000
_cell.length_b   1.000
_cell.length_c   1.000
_cell.angle_alpha   90.00
_cell.angle_beta   90.00
_cell.angle_gamma   90.00
#
_symmetry.space_group_name_H-M   'P 1'
#
loop_
_entity.id
_entity.type
_entity.pdbx_description
1 polymer ?
#
loop_
_entity_poly.entity_id
_entity_poly.type
_entity_poly.pdbx_seq_one_letter_code
_entity_poly.pdbx_strand_id
1 'polypeptide(L)'
;MSVNAREEQYEHVELFGKPALFTDSRVDRGTVPEGFYCYDLRGSDYDPGKPTTLENQVAVNHAGTVLTAEPVTIPKEGFRRLRGKLNFLGECLTLPEFCEEHGIALPPDNRKFILRPASPNEAGFFYALPKEQDAALGAIGHVRIDFGRDGNEFWHTWHPRGDESLNSPEFKAELTELVNELMETGPLKNLSAMANYCGNRGGEIEGGWRQNYGYVIETGRYRYCLRCNPGPGDYHAYLTAFDLQAQRMNMKQESPEQKHGLTEAGKEMLRNAADNTRPHSYSWFVFQDYNTPGERLTGGLTLPEAIRLYNETDSGSKRLGVTKDGIATVDLVITLNGEQELPEDYTRLASFSGDPVITEAMETLRGAIAEQTPAQGITMGGL
;
A
#
# COMPACT_ATOMS: atom_id res chain seq x y z
N MET A 1 3.11 11.58 -11.10
CA MET A 1 3.19 10.10 -10.94
C MET A 1 2.09 9.50 -11.79
N SER A 2 2.35 8.40 -12.50
CA SER A 2 1.34 7.73 -13.33
C SER A 2 0.80 6.47 -12.64
N VAL A 3 -0.47 6.16 -12.86
CA VAL A 3 -1.17 4.99 -12.32
C VAL A 3 -1.19 3.82 -13.31
N ASN A 4 -1.30 2.60 -12.81
CA ASN A 4 -1.40 1.40 -13.63
C ASN A 4 -2.81 1.29 -14.22
N ALA A 5 -2.88 1.21 -15.55
CA ALA A 5 -4.14 1.22 -16.29
C ALA A 5 -5.10 0.09 -15.88
N ARG A 6 -4.55 -1.05 -15.45
CA ARG A 6 -5.30 -2.26 -15.09
C ARG A 6 -5.75 -2.31 -13.62
N GLU A 7 -5.18 -1.45 -12.77
CA GLU A 7 -5.44 -1.45 -11.32
C GLU A 7 -6.19 -0.20 -10.85
N GLU A 8 -6.21 0.85 -11.68
CA GLU A 8 -6.89 2.11 -11.39
C GLU A 8 -8.42 1.95 -11.35
N GLN A 9 -9.06 2.71 -10.44
CA GLN A 9 -10.49 2.96 -10.50
C GLN A 9 -10.76 4.22 -11.31
N TYR A 10 -11.64 4.12 -12.28
CA TYR A 10 -11.98 5.20 -13.19
C TYR A 10 -13.39 5.68 -12.95
N GLU A 11 -13.67 6.93 -13.26
CA GLU A 11 -15.03 7.38 -13.48
C GLU A 11 -15.50 6.92 -14.87
N HIS A 12 -16.70 6.35 -14.94
CA HIS A 12 -17.32 6.01 -16.20
C HIS A 12 -17.83 7.30 -16.88
N VAL A 13 -17.37 7.52 -18.11
CA VAL A 13 -17.70 8.72 -18.87
C VAL A 13 -18.14 8.39 -20.29
N GLU A 14 -18.86 9.30 -20.91
CA GLU A 14 -19.09 9.31 -22.35
C GLU A 14 -18.20 10.37 -23.00
N LEU A 15 -17.31 9.93 -23.89
CA LEU A 15 -16.43 10.79 -24.67
C LEU A 15 -16.85 10.75 -26.15
N PHE A 16 -17.27 11.89 -26.69
CA PHE A 16 -17.76 12.01 -28.07
C PHE A 16 -18.92 11.05 -28.44
N GLY A 17 -19.80 10.71 -27.49
CA GLY A 17 -20.91 9.78 -27.72
C GLY A 17 -20.54 8.31 -27.58
N LYS A 18 -19.37 7.99 -27.01
CA LYS A 18 -18.88 6.63 -26.82
C LYS A 18 -18.46 6.40 -25.37
N PRO A 19 -18.67 5.19 -24.82
CA PRO A 19 -18.25 4.85 -23.47
C PRO A 19 -16.73 4.89 -23.36
N ALA A 20 -16.25 5.41 -22.24
CA ALA A 20 -14.84 5.59 -21.94
C ALA A 20 -14.61 5.64 -20.43
N LEU A 21 -13.36 5.51 -20.02
CA LEU A 21 -12.93 5.57 -18.62
C LEU A 21 -12.09 6.82 -18.39
N PHE A 22 -12.39 7.60 -17.34
CA PHE A 22 -11.68 8.80 -16.97
C PHE A 22 -10.98 8.64 -15.61
N THR A 23 -9.80 9.24 -15.47
CA THR A 23 -9.14 9.43 -14.17
C THR A 23 -8.42 10.78 -14.16
N ASP A 24 -8.41 11.48 -13.03
CA ASP A 24 -7.60 12.70 -12.84
C ASP A 24 -6.09 12.40 -12.92
N SER A 25 -5.70 11.14 -12.66
CA SER A 25 -4.32 10.70 -12.70
C SER A 25 -3.78 10.58 -14.12
N ARG A 26 -2.46 10.65 -14.27
CA ARG A 26 -1.81 10.22 -15.51
C ARG A 26 -1.84 8.71 -15.58
N VAL A 27 -2.22 8.11 -16.70
CA VAL A 27 -2.12 6.66 -16.86
C VAL A 27 -0.77 6.29 -17.46
N ASP A 28 -0.17 5.24 -16.90
CA ASP A 28 0.99 4.62 -17.47
C ASP A 28 0.63 3.89 -18.78
N ARG A 29 1.02 4.49 -19.90
CA ARG A 29 0.74 3.99 -21.26
C ARG A 29 1.27 2.59 -21.54
N GLY A 30 2.33 2.16 -20.86
CA GLY A 30 2.88 0.81 -21.04
C GLY A 30 2.09 -0.28 -20.30
N THR A 31 1.10 0.09 -19.49
CA THR A 31 0.16 -0.83 -18.82
C THR A 31 -1.20 -0.89 -19.51
N VAL A 32 -1.44 0.00 -20.49
CA VAL A 32 -2.70 0.03 -21.26
C VAL A 32 -2.81 -1.26 -22.07
N PRO A 33 -3.91 -2.03 -21.94
CA PRO A 33 -4.07 -3.27 -22.69
C PRO A 33 -4.10 -3.05 -24.20
N GLU A 34 -3.66 -4.06 -24.94
CA GLU A 34 -3.83 -4.07 -26.40
C GLU A 34 -5.30 -3.89 -26.78
N GLY A 35 -5.58 -3.11 -27.82
CA GLY A 35 -6.93 -2.76 -28.24
C GLY A 35 -7.54 -1.54 -27.51
N PHE A 36 -6.93 -1.07 -26.42
CA PHE A 36 -7.30 0.18 -25.76
C PHE A 36 -6.42 1.34 -26.22
N TYR A 37 -6.97 2.55 -26.14
CA TYR A 37 -6.31 3.78 -26.54
C TYR A 37 -6.32 4.77 -25.38
N CYS A 38 -5.20 5.44 -25.15
CA CYS A 38 -4.99 6.34 -24.02
C CYS A 38 -4.70 7.76 -24.52
N TYR A 39 -5.47 8.72 -24.03
CA TYR A 39 -5.38 10.13 -24.39
C TYR A 39 -5.38 10.99 -23.14
N ASP A 40 -4.74 12.15 -23.23
CA ASP A 40 -4.71 13.11 -22.13
C ASP A 40 -5.73 14.23 -22.40
N LEU A 41 -6.39 14.68 -21.34
CA LEU A 41 -7.22 15.87 -21.35
C LEU A 41 -6.40 17.09 -20.94
N ARG A 42 -6.55 18.18 -21.69
CA ARG A 42 -5.88 19.44 -21.38
C ARG A 42 -6.87 20.50 -20.91
N GLY A 43 -6.57 21.07 -19.75
CA GLY A 43 -7.25 22.24 -19.22
C GLY A 43 -6.88 23.54 -19.92
N SER A 44 -7.59 24.61 -19.60
CA SER A 44 -7.24 25.94 -20.10
C SER A 44 -6.12 26.57 -19.27
N ASP A 45 -5.46 27.61 -19.78
CA ASP A 45 -4.44 28.35 -19.01
C ASP A 45 -5.03 29.08 -17.79
N TYR A 46 -6.32 29.41 -17.83
CA TYR A 46 -7.02 30.10 -16.74
C TYR A 46 -7.62 29.13 -15.71
N ASP A 47 -7.93 27.91 -16.15
CA ASP A 47 -8.51 26.84 -15.35
C ASP A 47 -7.94 25.49 -15.84
N PRO A 48 -6.78 25.07 -15.31
CA PRO A 48 -6.12 23.82 -15.69
C PRO A 48 -6.91 22.57 -15.33
N GLY A 49 -7.85 22.66 -14.38
CA GLY A 49 -8.67 21.53 -13.95
C GLY A 49 -9.89 21.29 -14.83
N LYS A 50 -10.21 22.20 -15.76
CA LYS A 50 -11.38 22.09 -16.65
C LYS A 50 -10.99 21.61 -18.04
N PRO A 51 -11.27 20.35 -18.42
CA PRO A 51 -10.92 19.80 -19.72
C PRO A 51 -11.49 20.62 -20.89
N THR A 52 -10.63 20.99 -21.84
CA THR A 52 -11.02 21.75 -23.04
C THR A 52 -10.74 20.99 -24.34
N THR A 53 -9.66 20.22 -24.36
CA THR A 53 -9.21 19.44 -25.51
C THR A 53 -8.75 18.06 -25.08
N LEU A 54 -8.84 17.12 -26.02
CA LEU A 54 -8.27 15.79 -25.95
C LEU A 54 -7.04 15.76 -26.85
N GLU A 55 -5.89 15.32 -26.33
CA GLU A 55 -4.64 15.24 -27.07
C GLU A 55 -4.03 13.85 -26.94
N ASN A 56 -3.10 13.52 -27.83
CA ASN A 56 -2.36 12.26 -27.71
C ASN A 56 -1.58 12.20 -26.40
N GLN A 57 -0.95 13.29 -25.95
CA GLN A 57 -0.24 13.40 -24.67
C GLN A 57 -0.11 14.89 -24.31
N VAL A 58 -0.34 15.25 -23.06
CA VAL A 58 -0.31 16.65 -22.57
C VAL A 58 0.81 16.81 -21.57
N ALA A 59 1.74 17.73 -21.84
CA ALA A 59 2.83 18.04 -20.90
C ALA A 59 2.40 19.04 -19.81
N VAL A 60 1.65 20.09 -20.18
CA VAL A 60 1.28 21.22 -19.32
C VAL A 60 -0.24 21.37 -19.29
N ASN A 61 -0.79 21.68 -18.12
CA ASN A 61 -2.24 21.78 -17.85
C ASN A 61 -2.98 20.45 -18.10
N HIS A 62 -2.40 19.33 -17.65
CA HIS A 62 -3.09 18.04 -17.66
C HIS A 62 -4.29 18.11 -16.69
N ALA A 63 -5.45 17.73 -17.20
CA ALA A 63 -6.74 17.79 -16.53
C ALA A 63 -7.37 16.39 -16.34
N GLY A 64 -6.60 15.33 -16.59
CA GLY A 64 -7.06 13.95 -16.55
C GLY A 64 -6.67 13.14 -17.79
N THR A 65 -6.94 11.84 -17.73
CA THR A 65 -6.62 10.86 -18.76
C THR A 65 -7.85 10.05 -19.10
N VAL A 66 -8.02 9.70 -20.37
CA VAL A 66 -9.16 8.89 -20.84
C VAL A 66 -8.67 7.63 -21.55
N LEU A 67 -9.26 6.49 -21.19
CA LEU A 67 -9.12 5.23 -21.92
C LEU A 67 -10.37 4.96 -22.76
N THR A 68 -10.17 4.59 -24.01
CA THR A 68 -11.24 4.21 -24.94
C THR A 68 -10.96 2.86 -25.57
N ALA A 69 -12.01 2.06 -25.82
CA ALA A 69 -11.91 0.79 -26.56
C ALA A 69 -11.86 0.99 -28.08
N GLU A 70 -12.25 2.17 -28.55
CA GLU A 70 -12.16 2.57 -29.95
C GLU A 70 -11.28 3.81 -30.10
N PRO A 71 -10.48 3.91 -31.18
CA PRO A 71 -9.59 5.05 -31.36
C PRO A 71 -10.40 6.33 -31.60
N VAL A 72 -9.93 7.43 -31.00
CA VAL A 72 -10.47 8.77 -31.25
C VAL A 72 -9.59 9.43 -32.30
N THR A 73 -10.19 9.87 -33.41
CA THR A 73 -9.44 10.61 -34.43
C THR A 73 -8.97 11.96 -33.86
N ILE A 74 -7.66 12.12 -33.71
CA ILE A 74 -7.00 13.39 -33.39
C ILE A 74 -6.60 14.09 -34.71
N PRO A 75 -7.04 15.34 -34.95
CA PRO A 75 -6.65 16.12 -36.13
C PRO A 75 -5.13 16.34 -36.24
N LYS A 76 -4.66 16.75 -37.43
CA LYS A 76 -3.25 17.10 -37.68
C LYS A 76 -2.71 18.21 -36.76
N GLU A 77 -3.60 19.03 -36.23
CA GLU A 77 -3.30 20.10 -35.26
C GLU A 77 -2.85 19.55 -33.89
N GLY A 78 -3.00 18.24 -33.64
CA GLY A 78 -2.50 17.55 -32.44
C GLY A 78 -3.51 17.44 -31.31
N PHE A 79 -4.66 18.12 -31.40
CA PHE A 79 -5.71 18.11 -30.38
C PHE A 79 -7.11 18.08 -31.00
N ARG A 80 -8.07 17.54 -30.25
CA ARG A 80 -9.50 17.58 -30.58
C ARG A 80 -10.26 18.34 -29.50
N ARG A 81 -10.99 19.39 -29.87
CA ARG A 81 -11.81 20.16 -28.91
C ARG A 81 -12.98 19.31 -28.41
N LEU A 82 -13.17 19.28 -27.09
CA LEU A 82 -14.28 18.54 -26.47
C LEU A 82 -15.63 19.17 -26.81
N ARG A 83 -15.76 20.49 -26.69
CA ARG A 83 -17.02 21.24 -26.88
C ARG A 83 -18.19 20.64 -26.07
N GLY A 84 -17.95 20.30 -24.80
CA GLY A 84 -18.95 19.72 -23.91
C GLY A 84 -19.28 18.24 -24.18
N LYS A 85 -18.49 17.55 -25.02
CA LYS A 85 -18.67 16.12 -25.34
C LYS A 85 -17.88 15.18 -24.41
N LEU A 86 -17.75 15.57 -23.15
CA LEU A 86 -17.27 14.74 -22.05
C LEU A 86 -18.37 14.78 -21.00
N ASN A 87 -19.03 13.65 -20.76
CA ASN A 87 -20.13 13.53 -19.83
C ASN A 87 -19.81 12.49 -18.77
N PHE A 88 -19.98 12.84 -17.50
CA PHE A 88 -19.71 11.94 -16.37
C PHE A 88 -21.00 11.20 -16.01
N LEU A 89 -20.91 9.87 -15.91
CA LEU A 89 -22.09 9.02 -15.66
C LEU A 89 -22.34 8.81 -14.16
N GLY A 90 -21.38 9.18 -13.30
CA GLY A 90 -21.52 9.21 -11.85
C GLY A 90 -21.24 7.87 -11.14
N GLU A 91 -20.77 6.88 -11.89
CA GLU A 91 -20.31 5.60 -11.37
C GLU A 91 -18.80 5.42 -11.59
N CYS A 92 -18.17 4.63 -10.72
CA CYS A 92 -16.77 4.26 -10.86
C CYS A 92 -16.67 2.81 -11.31
N LEU A 93 -15.79 2.55 -12.28
CA LEU A 93 -15.52 1.24 -12.83
C LEU A 93 -14.03 0.98 -12.87
N THR A 94 -13.65 -0.26 -12.61
CA THR A 94 -12.35 -0.80 -13.00
C THR A 94 -12.36 -1.16 -14.49
N LEU A 95 -11.18 -1.31 -15.09
CA LEU A 95 -11.06 -1.70 -16.50
C LEU A 95 -11.75 -3.06 -16.81
N PRO A 96 -11.67 -4.10 -15.96
CA PRO A 96 -12.44 -5.33 -16.16
C PRO A 96 -13.96 -5.13 -16.13
N GLU A 97 -14.50 -4.36 -15.18
CA GLU A 97 -15.95 -4.08 -15.08
C GLU A 97 -16.45 -3.35 -16.33
N PHE A 98 -15.70 -2.34 -16.79
CA PHE A 98 -16.00 -1.66 -18.05
C PHE A 98 -16.01 -2.62 -19.25
N CYS A 99 -15.06 -3.55 -19.29
CA CYS A 99 -15.02 -4.54 -20.36
C CYS A 99 -16.23 -5.48 -20.32
N GLU A 100 -16.63 -5.93 -19.13
CA GLU A 100 -17.80 -6.78 -18.93
C GLU A 100 -19.09 -6.06 -19.36
N GLU A 101 -19.29 -4.82 -18.92
CA GLU A 101 -20.48 -4.02 -19.22
C GLU A 101 -20.66 -3.77 -20.72
N HIS A 102 -19.57 -3.49 -21.43
CA HIS A 102 -19.60 -3.15 -22.86
C HIS A 102 -19.27 -4.34 -23.78
N GLY A 103 -19.15 -5.56 -23.24
CA GLY A 103 -18.88 -6.78 -24.00
C GLY A 103 -17.53 -6.78 -24.72
N ILE A 104 -16.52 -6.12 -24.15
CA ILE A 104 -15.17 -5.99 -24.70
C ILE A 104 -14.30 -7.11 -24.12
N ALA A 105 -13.54 -7.78 -24.97
CA ALA A 105 -12.53 -8.73 -24.49
C ALA A 105 -11.31 -7.98 -23.94
N LEU A 106 -11.05 -8.11 -22.64
CA LEU A 106 -9.83 -7.60 -22.02
C LEU A 106 -8.68 -8.60 -22.23
N PRO A 107 -7.63 -8.27 -23.00
CA PRO A 107 -6.51 -9.19 -23.14
C PRO A 107 -5.77 -9.34 -21.80
N PRO A 108 -5.24 -10.54 -21.50
CA PRO A 108 -4.45 -10.76 -20.30
C PRO A 108 -3.19 -9.88 -20.31
N ASP A 109 -2.68 -9.58 -19.12
CA ASP A 109 -1.37 -8.96 -18.99
C ASP A 109 -0.29 -10.04 -19.10
N ASN A 110 0.38 -10.10 -20.25
CA ASN A 110 1.42 -11.10 -20.51
C ASN A 110 2.81 -10.66 -20.04
N ARG A 111 2.94 -9.47 -19.43
CA ARG A 111 4.22 -8.98 -18.92
C ARG A 111 4.64 -9.80 -17.73
N LYS A 112 5.87 -10.33 -17.78
CA LYS A 112 6.43 -11.13 -16.70
C LYS A 112 7.16 -10.25 -15.69
N PHE A 113 7.69 -9.11 -16.13
CA PHE A 113 8.58 -8.28 -15.32
C PHE A 113 8.05 -6.85 -15.16
N ILE A 114 7.18 -6.67 -14.16
CA ILE A 114 6.57 -5.37 -13.87
C ILE A 114 7.51 -4.52 -13.02
N LEU A 115 7.95 -3.39 -13.57
CA LEU A 115 8.77 -2.39 -12.90
C LEU A 115 7.92 -1.54 -11.96
N ARG A 116 8.20 -1.61 -10.66
CA ARG A 116 7.66 -0.69 -9.65
C ARG A 116 8.66 0.44 -9.39
N PRO A 117 8.25 1.72 -9.29
CA PRO A 117 9.16 2.77 -8.85
C PRO A 117 9.69 2.49 -7.45
N ALA A 118 10.99 2.75 -7.25
CA ALA A 118 11.61 2.64 -5.94
C ALA A 118 10.99 3.63 -4.95
N SER A 119 10.79 3.17 -3.72
CA SER A 119 10.52 4.07 -2.60
C SER A 119 11.81 4.79 -2.16
N PRO A 120 11.72 5.95 -1.49
CA PRO A 120 12.90 6.69 -1.04
C PRO A 120 13.87 5.85 -0.20
N ASN A 121 13.36 4.90 0.57
CA ASN A 121 14.15 4.03 1.44
C ASN A 121 14.91 2.92 0.69
N GLU A 122 14.59 2.68 -0.58
CA GLU A 122 15.20 1.63 -1.40
C GLU A 122 16.42 2.13 -2.20
N ALA A 123 16.73 3.44 -2.15
CA ALA A 123 17.80 4.05 -2.94
C ALA A 123 19.17 3.36 -2.74
N GLY A 124 19.46 2.85 -1.54
CA GLY A 124 20.70 2.15 -1.23
C GLY A 124 20.93 0.87 -2.06
N PHE A 125 19.87 0.20 -2.53
CA PHE A 125 20.00 -1.02 -3.32
C PHE A 125 20.44 -0.79 -4.77
N PHE A 126 20.38 0.45 -5.25
CA PHE A 126 20.72 0.82 -6.63
C PHE A 126 22.21 1.10 -6.85
N TYR A 127 23.00 1.08 -5.78
CA TYR A 127 24.43 1.36 -5.82
C TYR A 127 25.24 0.13 -5.37
N ALA A 128 26.52 0.10 -5.78
CA ALA A 128 27.48 -0.86 -5.24
C ALA A 128 27.69 -0.60 -3.75
N LEU A 129 27.51 -1.61 -2.90
CA LEU A 129 27.76 -1.52 -1.47
C LEU A 129 29.07 -2.24 -1.12
N PRO A 130 29.63 -2.03 0.08
CA PRO A 130 30.76 -2.82 0.56
C PRO A 130 30.48 -4.33 0.46
N LYS A 131 31.52 -5.12 0.19
CA LYS A 131 31.40 -6.55 -0.14
C LYS A 131 30.61 -7.35 0.90
N GLU A 132 30.77 -7.02 2.18
CA GLU A 132 30.07 -7.67 3.29
C GLU A 132 28.56 -7.40 3.24
N GLN A 133 28.16 -6.16 2.95
CA GLN A 133 26.76 -5.78 2.81
C GLN A 133 26.13 -6.40 1.57
N ASP A 134 26.86 -6.43 0.45
CA ASP A 134 26.43 -7.10 -0.78
C ASP A 134 26.21 -8.59 -0.56
N ALA A 135 27.13 -9.25 0.15
CA ALA A 135 26.96 -10.64 0.53
C ALA A 135 25.72 -10.83 1.42
N ALA A 136 25.53 -10.00 2.46
CA ALA A 136 24.37 -10.08 3.35
C ALA A 136 23.03 -9.89 2.61
N LEU A 137 23.00 -8.99 1.62
CA LEU A 137 21.83 -8.74 0.78
C LEU A 137 21.63 -9.78 -0.34
N GLY A 138 22.52 -10.76 -0.48
CA GLY A 138 22.44 -11.77 -1.54
C GLY A 138 22.71 -11.20 -2.94
N ALA A 139 23.51 -10.15 -3.07
CA ALA A 139 23.84 -9.54 -4.35
C ALA A 139 24.55 -10.55 -5.26
N ILE A 140 24.06 -10.73 -6.48
CA ILE A 140 24.68 -11.60 -7.48
C ILE A 140 25.70 -10.79 -8.29
N GLY A 141 25.26 -9.65 -8.79
CA GLY A 141 26.03 -8.76 -9.65
C GLY A 141 25.15 -7.71 -10.28
N HIS A 142 25.69 -7.01 -11.28
CA HIS A 142 24.92 -6.06 -12.05
C HIS A 142 25.31 -6.04 -13.53
N VAL A 143 24.34 -5.72 -14.38
CA VAL A 143 24.57 -5.36 -15.78
C VAL A 143 24.70 -3.85 -15.86
N ARG A 144 25.83 -3.36 -16.38
CA ARG A 144 25.99 -1.95 -16.76
C ARG A 144 25.66 -1.79 -18.23
N ILE A 145 24.83 -0.80 -18.57
CA ILE A 145 24.21 -0.64 -19.89
C ILE A 145 24.48 0.78 -20.42
N ASP A 146 24.76 0.88 -21.71
CA ASP A 146 24.93 2.14 -22.44
C ASP A 146 24.23 2.10 -23.80
N PHE A 147 23.52 3.17 -24.17
CA PHE A 147 22.83 3.27 -25.46
C PHE A 147 23.68 3.86 -26.59
N GLY A 148 24.98 4.01 -26.37
CA GLY A 148 25.90 4.58 -27.33
C GLY A 148 25.70 6.07 -27.55
N ARG A 149 26.46 6.62 -28.48
CA ARG A 149 26.47 8.07 -28.77
C ARG A 149 25.13 8.58 -29.31
N ASP A 150 24.48 7.78 -30.15
CA ASP A 150 23.23 8.15 -30.82
C ASP A 150 21.98 7.72 -30.02
N GLY A 151 22.19 7.08 -28.86
CA GLY A 151 21.13 6.69 -27.94
C GLY A 151 20.27 5.51 -28.42
N ASN A 152 20.66 4.80 -29.47
CA ASN A 152 19.89 3.70 -30.09
C ASN A 152 20.61 2.34 -30.06
N GLU A 153 21.80 2.27 -29.45
CA GLU A 153 22.58 1.04 -29.33
C GLU A 153 22.24 0.32 -28.01
N PHE A 154 22.80 -0.87 -27.78
CA PHE A 154 22.65 -1.57 -26.50
C PHE A 154 23.98 -2.25 -26.10
N TRP A 155 24.90 -1.46 -25.58
CA TRP A 155 26.16 -1.96 -25.03
C TRP A 155 25.95 -2.37 -23.58
N HIS A 156 26.47 -3.54 -23.21
CA HIS A 156 26.32 -4.03 -21.85
C HIS A 156 27.56 -4.78 -21.36
N THR A 157 27.76 -4.78 -20.04
CA THR A 157 28.84 -5.52 -19.38
C THR A 157 28.34 -6.06 -18.05
N TRP A 158 28.61 -7.34 -17.78
CA TRP A 158 28.32 -7.97 -16.50
C TRP A 158 29.44 -7.71 -15.49
N HIS A 159 29.06 -7.37 -14.25
CA HIS A 159 29.97 -7.13 -13.14
C HIS A 159 29.54 -7.95 -11.92
N PRO A 160 30.29 -9.00 -11.53
CA PRO A 160 29.96 -9.80 -10.36
C PRO A 160 30.12 -8.98 -9.07
N ARG A 161 29.27 -9.24 -8.07
CA ARG A 161 29.31 -8.55 -6.75
C ARG A 161 29.38 -9.51 -5.57
N GLY A 162 28.63 -10.61 -5.59
CA GLY A 162 28.63 -11.60 -4.50
C GLY A 162 29.23 -12.94 -4.88
N ASP A 163 28.74 -13.99 -4.22
CA ASP A 163 29.19 -15.37 -4.44
C ASP A 163 28.91 -15.81 -5.89
N GLU A 164 29.94 -16.32 -6.56
CA GLU A 164 29.87 -16.82 -7.92
C GLU A 164 28.88 -17.98 -8.06
N SER A 165 28.64 -18.73 -6.98
CA SER A 165 27.64 -19.80 -6.94
C SER A 165 26.22 -19.31 -7.22
N LEU A 166 25.91 -18.05 -6.92
CA LEU A 166 24.60 -17.44 -7.18
C LEU A 166 24.40 -17.06 -8.66
N ASN A 167 25.49 -16.95 -9.44
CA ASN A 167 25.44 -16.68 -10.88
C ASN A 167 25.14 -17.94 -11.70
N SER A 168 24.06 -18.62 -11.33
CA SER A 168 23.67 -19.94 -11.85
C SER A 168 23.08 -19.87 -13.27
N PRO A 169 23.01 -21.00 -14.00
CA PRO A 169 22.34 -21.04 -15.30
C PRO A 169 20.88 -20.59 -15.26
N GLU A 170 20.15 -20.94 -14.19
CA GLU A 170 18.74 -20.57 -14.00
C GLU A 170 18.58 -19.05 -13.84
N PHE A 171 19.45 -18.43 -13.03
CA PHE A 171 19.51 -16.98 -12.89
C PHE A 171 19.78 -16.30 -14.25
N LYS A 172 20.77 -16.80 -15.00
CA LYS A 172 21.13 -16.22 -16.31
C LYS A 172 19.98 -16.32 -17.31
N ALA A 173 19.22 -17.41 -17.29
CA ALA A 173 18.05 -17.57 -18.13
C ALA A 173 16.98 -16.51 -17.82
N GLU A 174 16.62 -16.33 -16.54
CA GLU A 174 15.64 -15.31 -16.13
C GLU A 174 16.14 -13.89 -16.39
N LEU A 175 17.41 -13.59 -16.10
CA LEU A 175 18.00 -12.29 -16.40
C LEU A 175 17.94 -11.98 -17.89
N THR A 176 18.16 -12.97 -18.75
CA THR A 176 18.09 -12.80 -20.22
C THR A 176 16.66 -12.49 -20.65
N GLU A 177 15.67 -13.21 -20.13
CA GLU A 177 14.25 -12.94 -20.40
C GLU A 177 13.87 -11.53 -19.94
N LEU A 178 14.30 -11.13 -18.73
CA LEU A 178 14.03 -9.81 -18.17
C LEU A 178 14.64 -8.69 -19.03
N VAL A 179 15.91 -8.81 -19.41
CA VAL A 179 16.57 -7.81 -20.26
C VAL A 179 15.88 -7.71 -21.61
N ASN A 180 15.52 -8.83 -22.24
CA ASN A 180 14.82 -8.84 -23.52
C ASN A 180 13.46 -8.14 -23.43
N GLU A 181 12.64 -8.47 -22.41
CA GLU A 181 11.32 -7.84 -22.22
C GLU A 181 11.45 -6.33 -22.00
N LEU A 182 12.44 -5.89 -21.21
CA LEU A 182 12.71 -4.47 -20.97
C LEU A 182 13.26 -3.73 -22.20
N MET A 183 13.93 -4.44 -23.13
CA MET A 183 14.36 -3.87 -24.41
C MET A 183 13.21 -3.75 -25.41
N GLU A 184 12.23 -4.65 -25.37
CA GLU A 184 11.09 -4.61 -26.28
C GLU A 184 10.06 -3.56 -25.86
N THR A 185 9.71 -3.55 -24.58
CA THR A 185 8.55 -2.81 -24.04
C THR A 185 8.89 -1.83 -22.92
N GLY A 186 10.11 -1.89 -22.39
CA GLY A 186 10.53 -1.13 -21.21
C GLY A 186 11.51 0.01 -21.48
N PRO A 187 12.14 0.54 -20.42
CA PRO A 187 13.09 1.65 -20.50
C PRO A 187 14.43 1.25 -21.15
N LEU A 188 14.68 -0.03 -21.41
CA LEU A 188 15.94 -0.51 -21.97
C LEU A 188 15.96 -0.56 -23.50
N LYS A 189 14.89 -0.10 -24.16
CA LYS A 189 14.80 -0.07 -25.62
C LYS A 189 15.80 0.85 -26.29
N ASN A 190 15.91 2.08 -25.78
CA ASN A 190 16.83 3.13 -26.24
C ASN A 190 16.76 4.33 -25.26
N LEU A 191 17.64 5.31 -25.42
CA LEU A 191 17.72 6.48 -24.52
C LEU A 191 16.44 7.31 -24.52
N SER A 192 15.78 7.46 -25.68
CA SER A 192 14.52 8.22 -25.77
C SER A 192 13.39 7.52 -25.03
N ALA A 193 13.29 6.19 -25.13
CA ALA A 193 12.32 5.39 -24.41
C ALA A 193 12.57 5.47 -22.91
N MET A 194 13.84 5.38 -22.48
CA MET A 194 14.22 5.56 -21.07
C MET A 194 13.81 6.94 -20.55
N ALA A 195 14.15 8.01 -21.25
CA ALA A 195 13.82 9.38 -20.82
C ALA A 195 12.30 9.59 -20.68
N ASN A 196 11.51 9.06 -21.62
CA ASN A 196 10.05 9.10 -21.54
C ASN A 196 9.53 8.26 -20.35
N TYR A 197 10.04 7.05 -20.18
CA TYR A 197 9.67 6.16 -19.09
C TYR A 197 9.91 6.80 -17.72
N CYS A 198 11.12 7.35 -17.53
CA CYS A 198 11.53 8.02 -16.30
C CYS A 198 10.72 9.28 -16.00
N GLY A 199 10.48 10.11 -17.01
CA GLY A 199 9.74 11.37 -16.83
C GLY A 199 8.27 11.20 -16.42
N ASN A 200 7.67 10.03 -16.64
CA ASN A 200 6.24 9.81 -16.42
C ASN A 200 5.92 8.90 -15.23
N ARG A 201 6.84 8.01 -14.83
CA ARG A 201 6.57 6.94 -13.86
C ARG A 201 7.14 7.14 -12.45
N GLY A 202 7.78 8.28 -12.19
CA GLY A 202 8.46 8.55 -10.92
C GLY A 202 9.63 7.61 -10.67
N GLY A 203 9.98 7.41 -9.39
CA GLY A 203 11.10 6.57 -8.98
C GLY A 203 12.40 7.36 -8.87
N GLU A 204 12.32 8.68 -8.71
CA GLU A 204 13.46 9.55 -8.46
C GLU A 204 14.28 9.02 -7.26
N ILE A 205 15.56 8.76 -7.49
CA ILE A 205 16.50 8.37 -6.44
C ILE A 205 17.66 9.37 -6.37
N GLU A 206 18.14 9.59 -5.16
CA GLU A 206 19.34 10.40 -4.91
C GLU A 206 20.63 9.62 -5.24
N GLY A 207 21.76 10.32 -5.34
CA GLY A 207 23.10 9.69 -5.42
C GLY A 207 23.82 9.78 -6.77
N GLY A 208 23.39 10.63 -7.70
CA GLY A 208 24.10 10.93 -8.94
C GLY A 208 24.33 12.42 -9.16
N TRP A 209 25.26 12.79 -10.07
CA TRP A 209 25.41 14.19 -10.51
C TRP A 209 24.10 14.72 -11.12
N ARG A 210 23.36 13.83 -11.82
CA ARG A 210 22.05 14.11 -12.40
C ARG A 210 20.97 13.25 -11.73
N GLN A 211 19.71 13.62 -11.99
CA GLN A 211 18.57 12.85 -11.53
C GLN A 211 18.63 11.41 -12.05
N ASN A 212 18.70 10.46 -11.14
CA ASN A 212 18.60 9.03 -11.43
C ASN A 212 17.19 8.55 -11.09
N TYR A 213 16.78 7.47 -11.72
CA TYR A 213 15.48 6.85 -11.50
C TYR A 213 15.67 5.37 -11.18
N GLY A 214 15.13 4.90 -10.06
CA GLY A 214 15.18 3.53 -9.60
C GLY A 214 13.86 2.81 -9.79
N TYR A 215 13.93 1.59 -10.32
CA TYR A 215 12.80 0.68 -10.44
C TYR A 215 13.16 -0.69 -9.89
N VAL A 216 12.22 -1.32 -9.21
CA VAL A 216 12.36 -2.65 -8.60
C VAL A 216 11.45 -3.63 -9.31
N ILE A 217 11.98 -4.81 -9.63
CA ILE A 217 11.23 -5.99 -10.05
C ILE A 217 11.51 -7.08 -9.04
N GLU A 218 10.47 -7.76 -8.55
CA GLU A 218 10.61 -8.96 -7.74
C GLU A 218 9.95 -10.14 -8.44
N THR A 219 10.69 -11.23 -8.56
CA THR A 219 10.18 -12.53 -8.98
C THR A 219 10.15 -13.45 -7.76
N GLY A 220 9.77 -14.73 -7.96
CA GLY A 220 9.72 -15.69 -6.85
C GLY A 220 11.07 -15.87 -6.14
N ARG A 221 12.20 -15.72 -6.86
CA ARG A 221 13.55 -15.96 -6.33
C ARG A 221 14.47 -14.74 -6.37
N TYR A 222 14.23 -13.79 -7.27
CA TYR A 222 15.17 -12.71 -7.52
C TYR A 222 14.54 -11.34 -7.33
N ARG A 223 15.37 -10.38 -6.93
CA ARG A 223 15.05 -8.95 -6.98
C ARG A 223 16.00 -8.27 -7.94
N TYR A 224 15.45 -7.47 -8.85
CA TYR A 224 16.21 -6.66 -9.79
C TYR A 224 15.98 -5.18 -9.48
N CYS A 225 17.06 -4.43 -9.30
CA CYS A 225 17.06 -3.00 -9.10
C CYS A 225 17.65 -2.33 -10.34
N LEU A 226 16.79 -1.76 -11.18
CA LEU A 226 17.17 -1.01 -12.37
C LEU A 226 17.33 0.46 -12.03
N ARG A 227 18.56 0.97 -12.10
CA ARG A 227 18.87 2.40 -12.07
C ARG A 227 18.97 2.91 -13.51
N CYS A 228 18.18 3.92 -13.84
CA CYS A 228 18.22 4.64 -15.10
C CYS A 228 18.83 6.04 -14.90
N ASN A 229 19.70 6.44 -15.81
CA ASN A 229 20.26 7.78 -15.94
C ASN A 229 19.96 8.30 -17.35
N PRO A 230 18.81 8.97 -17.56
CA PRO A 230 18.32 9.34 -18.89
C PRO A 230 19.06 10.54 -19.52
N GLY A 231 20.31 10.81 -19.14
CA GLY A 231 21.09 11.93 -19.62
C GLY A 231 22.40 11.51 -20.30
N PRO A 232 22.92 12.30 -21.27
CA PRO A 232 24.17 11.98 -21.94
C PRO A 232 25.40 12.18 -21.04
N GLY A 233 26.44 11.36 -21.20
CA GLY A 233 27.77 11.57 -20.61
C GLY A 233 28.15 10.64 -19.44
N ASP A 234 27.32 9.65 -19.14
CA ASP A 234 27.60 8.54 -18.22
C ASP A 234 26.85 7.29 -18.74
N TYR A 235 27.09 6.13 -18.15
CA TYR A 235 26.34 4.92 -18.43
C TYR A 235 24.86 5.12 -18.11
N HIS A 236 24.02 4.73 -19.06
CA HIS A 236 22.59 5.01 -19.03
C HIS A 236 21.80 4.12 -18.07
N ALA A 237 22.25 2.89 -17.80
CA ALA A 237 21.56 2.02 -16.85
C ALA A 237 22.46 1.06 -16.08
N TYR A 238 22.01 0.70 -14.88
CA TYR A 238 22.62 -0.33 -14.03
C TYR A 238 21.50 -1.23 -13.51
N LEU A 239 21.52 -2.50 -13.88
CA LEU A 239 20.56 -3.51 -13.44
C LEU A 239 21.23 -4.44 -12.43
N THR A 240 21.02 -4.18 -11.15
CA THR A 240 21.56 -5.01 -10.06
C THR A 240 20.60 -6.16 -9.76
N ALA A 241 21.13 -7.37 -9.56
CA ALA A 241 20.35 -8.55 -9.21
C ALA A 241 20.73 -9.09 -7.82
N PHE A 242 19.72 -9.50 -7.07
CA PHE A 242 19.84 -10.12 -5.74
C PHE A 242 19.08 -11.46 -5.72
N ASP A 243 19.62 -12.47 -5.04
CA ASP A 243 18.91 -13.72 -4.73
C ASP A 243 18.21 -13.57 -3.37
N LEU A 244 16.87 -13.56 -3.39
CA LEU A 244 16.03 -13.37 -2.20
C LEU A 244 16.13 -14.52 -1.21
N GLN A 245 16.45 -15.74 -1.69
CA GLN A 245 16.65 -16.89 -0.80
C GLN A 245 17.98 -16.76 -0.06
N ALA A 246 19.06 -16.42 -0.77
CA ALA A 246 20.36 -16.14 -0.17
C ALA A 246 20.26 -15.00 0.84
N GLN A 247 19.59 -13.90 0.47
CA GLN A 247 19.31 -12.78 1.38
C GLN A 247 18.62 -13.24 2.66
N ARG A 248 17.54 -14.03 2.56
CA ARG A 248 16.81 -14.55 3.73
C ARG A 248 17.69 -15.46 4.60
N MET A 249 18.53 -16.28 4.00
CA MET A 249 19.44 -17.17 4.72
C MET A 249 20.52 -16.37 5.47
N ASN A 250 21.09 -15.35 4.83
CA ASN A 250 22.12 -14.50 5.41
C ASN A 250 21.55 -13.63 6.55
N MET A 251 20.36 -13.05 6.37
CA MET A 251 19.66 -12.31 7.44
C MET A 251 19.32 -13.19 8.65
N LYS A 252 18.96 -14.46 8.44
CA LYS A 252 18.73 -15.42 9.53
C LYS A 252 20.01 -15.79 10.30
N GLN A 253 21.18 -15.72 9.65
CA GLN A 253 22.46 -15.98 10.29
C GLN A 253 22.99 -14.77 11.07
N GLU A 254 22.69 -13.54 10.63
CA GLU A 254 23.10 -12.30 11.31
C GLU A 254 22.16 -11.90 12.48
N SER A 255 20.91 -12.37 12.50
CA SER A 255 20.02 -12.19 13.64
C SER A 255 20.16 -13.35 14.65
N PRO A 256 20.73 -13.17 15.86
CA PRO A 256 20.50 -14.15 16.92
C PRO A 256 19.02 -14.07 17.26
N GLU A 257 18.24 -15.09 16.88
CA GLU A 257 16.80 -15.28 17.15
C GLU A 257 16.17 -14.17 18.01
N GLN A 258 15.87 -13.01 17.41
CA GLN A 258 14.97 -12.06 18.04
C GLN A 258 13.58 -12.68 17.93
N LYS A 259 13.23 -13.49 18.93
CA LYS A 259 11.88 -13.95 19.19
C LYS A 259 10.99 -12.73 19.34
N HIS A 260 10.40 -12.26 18.23
CA HIS A 260 9.20 -11.44 18.31
C HIS A 260 8.08 -12.32 18.88
N GLY A 261 7.88 -12.21 20.19
CA GLY A 261 6.93 -12.95 21.01
C GLY A 261 7.20 -12.67 22.49
N LEU A 262 6.23 -12.94 23.37
CA LEU A 262 6.44 -12.83 24.82
C LEU A 262 7.72 -13.55 25.23
N THR A 263 8.61 -12.86 25.95
CA THR A 263 9.78 -13.48 26.58
C THR A 263 9.34 -14.65 27.45
N GLU A 264 10.23 -15.58 27.79
CA GLU A 264 9.84 -16.66 28.72
C GLU A 264 9.31 -16.09 30.04
N ALA A 265 9.86 -14.96 30.50
CA ALA A 265 9.31 -14.19 31.62
C ALA A 265 7.88 -13.68 31.35
N GLY A 266 7.60 -13.13 30.15
CA GLY A 266 6.25 -12.71 29.76
C GLY A 266 5.25 -13.86 29.68
N LYS A 267 5.66 -15.03 29.18
CA LYS A 267 4.83 -16.24 29.17
C LYS A 267 4.53 -16.73 30.58
N GLU A 268 5.52 -16.67 31.48
CA GLU A 268 5.34 -17.01 32.88
C GLU A 268 4.41 -16.01 33.58
N MET A 269 4.52 -14.71 33.32
CA MET A 269 3.60 -13.69 33.85
C MET A 269 2.15 -13.94 33.42
N LEU A 270 1.90 -14.32 32.15
CA LEU A 270 0.55 -14.68 31.70
C LEU A 270 0.00 -15.94 32.38
N ARG A 271 0.85 -16.96 32.59
CA ARG A 271 0.45 -18.17 33.34
C ARG A 271 0.12 -17.83 34.80
N ASN A 272 0.93 -16.97 35.41
CA ASN A 272 0.71 -16.51 36.78
C ASN A 272 -0.60 -15.71 36.87
N ALA A 273 -0.89 -14.83 35.91
CA ALA A 273 -2.14 -14.06 35.87
C ALA A 273 -3.39 -14.95 35.65
N ALA A 274 -3.24 -16.17 35.13
CA ALA A 274 -4.33 -17.15 35.00
C ALA A 274 -4.56 -18.04 36.23
N ASP A 275 -3.67 -17.97 37.23
CA ASP A 275 -3.77 -18.74 38.46
C ASP A 275 -4.46 -17.91 39.56
N ASN A 276 -5.80 -18.00 39.62
CA ASN A 276 -6.63 -17.26 40.59
C ASN A 276 -6.34 -17.59 42.07
N THR A 277 -5.47 -18.56 42.37
CA THR A 277 -5.04 -18.84 43.75
C THR A 277 -3.95 -17.88 44.23
N ARG A 278 -3.37 -17.10 43.31
CA ARG A 278 -2.31 -16.13 43.60
C ARG A 278 -2.87 -14.75 43.96
N PRO A 279 -2.13 -13.95 44.74
CA PRO A 279 -2.45 -12.55 44.90
C PRO A 279 -2.24 -11.83 43.56
N HIS A 280 -3.24 -11.03 43.18
CA HIS A 280 -3.24 -10.28 41.93
C HIS A 280 -3.41 -8.78 42.18
N SER A 281 -2.94 -7.99 41.23
CA SER A 281 -3.17 -6.55 41.15
C SER A 281 -4.08 -6.22 39.98
N TYR A 282 -4.99 -5.27 40.19
CA TYR A 282 -5.97 -4.84 39.19
C TYR A 282 -5.87 -3.33 39.01
N SER A 283 -5.71 -2.89 37.77
CA SER A 283 -5.70 -1.47 37.42
C SER A 283 -6.86 -1.18 36.48
N TRP A 284 -7.81 -0.38 36.97
CA TRP A 284 -9.02 -0.02 36.22
C TRP A 284 -8.75 1.22 35.37
N PHE A 285 -9.37 1.25 34.19
CA PHE A 285 -9.23 2.36 33.26
C PHE A 285 -10.54 2.67 32.52
N VAL A 286 -10.67 3.91 32.09
CA VAL A 286 -11.65 4.36 31.11
C VAL A 286 -10.90 4.88 29.89
N PHE A 287 -11.26 4.37 28.71
CA PHE A 287 -10.70 4.80 27.44
C PHE A 287 -11.81 5.40 26.59
N GLN A 288 -11.73 6.70 26.33
CA GLN A 288 -12.70 7.45 25.53
C GLN A 288 -12.13 7.82 24.15
N ASP A 289 -13.05 8.07 23.22
CA ASP A 289 -12.81 8.50 21.84
C ASP A 289 -11.79 7.61 21.11
N TYR A 290 -11.79 6.32 21.44
CA TYR A 290 -10.85 5.35 20.90
C TYR A 290 -11.01 5.23 19.38
N ASN A 291 -9.87 5.07 18.67
CA ASN A 291 -9.79 5.15 17.21
C ASN A 291 -10.09 6.54 16.61
N THR A 292 -10.03 7.60 17.42
CA THR A 292 -10.11 8.99 16.94
C THR A 292 -8.89 9.81 17.41
N PRO A 293 -8.57 10.95 16.78
CA PRO A 293 -7.50 11.83 17.26
C PRO A 293 -7.69 12.38 18.68
N GLY A 294 -8.89 12.29 19.25
CA GLY A 294 -9.23 12.73 20.59
C GLY A 294 -9.05 11.65 21.67
N GLU A 295 -8.46 10.51 21.33
CA GLU A 295 -8.37 9.34 22.21
C GLU A 295 -7.72 9.69 23.56
N ARG A 296 -8.35 9.23 24.66
CA ARG A 296 -7.82 9.48 26.01
C ARG A 296 -8.01 8.28 26.91
N LEU A 297 -6.90 7.72 27.38
CA LEU A 297 -6.86 6.67 28.38
C LEU A 297 -6.64 7.28 29.77
N THR A 298 -7.59 7.06 30.68
CA THR A 298 -7.48 7.43 32.10
C THR A 298 -7.38 6.13 32.92
N GLY A 299 -6.18 5.82 33.41
CA GLY A 299 -5.91 4.63 34.22
C GLY A 299 -5.60 4.94 35.68
N GLY A 300 -5.30 3.90 36.47
CA GLY A 300 -4.99 4.04 37.91
C GLY A 300 -6.22 4.30 38.78
N LEU A 301 -7.40 3.96 38.28
CA LEU A 301 -8.67 4.15 38.97
C LEU A 301 -8.96 2.96 39.89
N THR A 302 -9.76 3.20 40.93
CA THR A 302 -10.53 2.14 41.60
C THR A 302 -11.76 1.79 40.77
N LEU A 303 -12.36 0.61 40.99
CA LEU A 303 -13.59 0.22 40.28
C LEU A 303 -14.72 1.27 40.41
N PRO A 304 -15.06 1.80 41.61
CA PRO A 304 -16.10 2.83 41.72
C PRO A 304 -15.76 4.13 40.97
N GLU A 305 -14.49 4.54 40.96
CA GLU A 305 -14.04 5.72 40.22
C GLU A 305 -14.13 5.49 38.71
N ALA A 306 -13.77 4.30 38.23
CA ALA A 306 -13.89 3.92 36.83
C ALA A 306 -15.35 3.90 36.39
N ILE A 307 -16.26 3.33 37.18
CA ILE A 307 -17.71 3.32 36.89
C ILE A 307 -18.24 4.76 36.83
N ARG A 308 -17.91 5.59 37.83
CA ARG A 308 -18.35 7.00 37.86
C ARG A 308 -17.83 7.75 36.63
N LEU A 309 -16.53 7.66 36.35
CA LEU A 309 -15.92 8.33 35.20
C LEU A 309 -16.52 7.85 33.88
N TYR A 310 -16.73 6.55 33.73
CA TYR A 310 -17.35 5.99 32.54
C TYR A 310 -18.76 6.56 32.32
N ASN A 311 -19.58 6.64 33.38
CA ASN A 311 -20.93 7.18 33.30
C ASN A 311 -20.96 8.70 33.03
N GLU A 312 -20.07 9.47 33.65
CA GLU A 312 -19.97 10.93 33.49
C GLU A 312 -19.34 11.36 32.15
N THR A 313 -18.63 10.46 31.47
CA THR A 313 -17.99 10.75 30.18
C THR A 313 -19.04 10.83 29.07
N ASP A 314 -19.29 12.04 28.56
CA ASP A 314 -20.15 12.27 27.39
C ASP A 314 -19.39 11.99 26.08
N SER A 315 -19.22 10.70 25.77
CA SER A 315 -18.62 10.22 24.52
C SER A 315 -19.42 9.05 23.96
N GLY A 316 -19.66 9.10 22.66
CA GLY A 316 -20.29 8.00 21.91
C GLY A 316 -19.35 6.82 21.68
N SER A 317 -18.06 6.91 22.03
CA SER A 317 -17.07 5.84 21.89
C SER A 317 -16.21 5.77 23.14
N LYS A 318 -16.59 4.96 24.13
CA LYS A 318 -15.83 4.79 25.39
C LYS A 318 -15.85 3.35 25.87
N ARG A 319 -14.84 2.91 26.61
CA ARG A 319 -14.79 1.58 27.22
C ARG A 319 -14.20 1.64 28.62
N LEU A 320 -14.71 0.80 29.51
CA LEU A 320 -14.12 0.56 30.82
C LEU A 320 -13.55 -0.85 30.81
N GLY A 321 -12.28 -0.95 31.16
CA GLY A 321 -11.57 -2.21 31.23
C GLY A 321 -10.66 -2.28 32.45
N VAL A 322 -10.03 -3.44 32.60
CA VAL A 322 -9.12 -3.73 33.71
C VAL A 322 -7.89 -4.46 33.22
N THR A 323 -6.73 -4.05 33.74
CA THR A 323 -5.46 -4.74 33.56
C THR A 323 -5.11 -5.53 34.81
N LYS A 324 -4.91 -6.84 34.69
CA LYS A 324 -4.45 -7.74 35.74
C LYS A 324 -2.94 -7.95 35.66
N ASP A 325 -2.26 -7.74 36.78
CA ASP A 325 -0.80 -7.90 36.95
C ASP A 325 0.07 -7.15 35.93
N GLY A 326 -0.48 -6.09 35.32
CA GLY A 326 0.19 -5.31 34.29
C GLY A 326 0.43 -6.06 32.96
N ILE A 327 -0.18 -7.24 32.77
CA ILE A 327 0.12 -8.13 31.62
C ILE A 327 -1.11 -8.60 30.85
N ALA A 328 -2.25 -8.80 31.51
CA ALA A 328 -3.49 -9.22 30.88
C ALA A 328 -4.52 -8.09 30.96
N THR A 329 -5.25 -7.82 29.88
CA THR A 329 -6.27 -6.74 29.83
C THR A 329 -7.57 -7.27 29.26
N VAL A 330 -8.70 -6.84 29.82
CA VAL A 330 -10.03 -7.14 29.29
C VAL A 330 -10.95 -5.92 29.40
N ASP A 331 -11.80 -5.73 28.40
CA ASP A 331 -12.87 -4.74 28.41
C ASP A 331 -14.12 -5.34 29.05
N LEU A 332 -14.76 -4.59 29.94
CA LEU A 332 -15.93 -5.05 30.71
C LEU A 332 -17.23 -4.40 30.23
N VAL A 333 -17.15 -3.15 29.77
CA VAL A 333 -18.25 -2.46 29.10
C VAL A 333 -17.71 -1.56 28.00
N ILE A 334 -18.38 -1.58 26.85
CA ILE A 334 -18.01 -0.82 25.66
C ILE A 334 -19.24 -0.03 25.22
N THR A 335 -19.07 1.27 25.00
CA THR A 335 -20.00 2.10 24.24
C THR A 335 -19.37 2.40 22.89
N LEU A 336 -20.11 2.13 21.82
CA LEU A 336 -19.73 2.46 20.44
C LEU A 336 -20.94 3.05 19.73
N ASN A 337 -20.76 4.19 19.06
CA ASN A 337 -21.84 4.97 18.44
C ASN A 337 -23.03 5.24 19.38
N GLY A 338 -22.78 5.35 20.68
CA GLY A 338 -23.81 5.55 21.71
C GLY A 338 -24.53 4.26 22.15
N GLU A 339 -24.27 3.12 21.51
CA GLU A 339 -24.79 1.81 21.94
C GLU A 339 -23.85 1.17 22.96
N GLN A 340 -24.41 0.68 24.07
CA GLN A 340 -23.65 0.05 25.14
C GLN A 340 -23.75 -1.48 25.07
N GLU A 341 -22.60 -2.14 25.13
CA GLU A 341 -22.44 -3.59 25.16
C GLU A 341 -21.62 -4.01 26.38
N LEU A 342 -21.93 -5.19 26.92
CA LEU A 342 -21.19 -5.86 27.98
C LEU A 342 -20.54 -7.13 27.42
N PRO A 343 -19.27 -7.06 26.96
CA PRO A 343 -18.59 -8.21 26.38
C PRO A 343 -18.39 -9.34 27.40
N GLU A 344 -18.42 -10.59 26.92
CA GLU A 344 -18.18 -11.78 27.74
C GLU A 344 -16.71 -12.27 27.68
N ASP A 345 -15.79 -11.46 27.14
CA ASP A 345 -14.38 -11.83 26.94
C ASP A 345 -13.69 -12.29 28.23
N TYR A 346 -14.06 -11.69 29.36
CA TYR A 346 -13.53 -12.06 30.67
C TYR A 346 -13.85 -13.51 31.07
N THR A 347 -14.90 -14.11 30.50
CA THR A 347 -15.24 -15.54 30.73
C THR A 347 -14.42 -16.48 29.86
N ARG A 348 -13.86 -15.99 28.74
CA ARG A 348 -13.11 -16.79 27.75
C ARG A 348 -11.61 -16.72 27.94
N LEU A 349 -11.12 -15.62 28.51
CA LEU A 349 -9.70 -15.40 28.75
C LEU A 349 -9.23 -16.10 30.02
N ALA A 350 -8.23 -16.97 29.92
CA ALA A 350 -7.70 -17.73 31.06
C ALA A 350 -7.26 -16.85 32.24
N SER A 351 -6.78 -15.63 31.97
CA SER A 351 -6.37 -14.67 33.00
C SER A 351 -7.52 -14.09 33.83
N PHE A 352 -8.76 -14.20 33.37
CA PHE A 352 -9.93 -13.56 33.97
C PHE A 352 -11.09 -14.53 34.25
N SER A 353 -11.12 -15.68 33.57
CA SER A 353 -12.17 -16.69 33.74
C SER A 353 -12.20 -17.21 35.18
N GLY A 354 -13.35 -17.08 35.82
CA GLY A 354 -13.55 -17.50 37.21
C GLY A 354 -12.82 -16.66 38.25
N ASP A 355 -12.34 -15.47 37.87
CA ASP A 355 -11.73 -14.53 38.80
C ASP A 355 -12.83 -13.86 39.66
N PRO A 356 -12.75 -13.95 41.01
CA PRO A 356 -13.79 -13.41 41.89
C PRO A 356 -13.88 -11.89 41.84
N VAL A 357 -12.75 -11.18 41.66
CA VAL A 357 -12.73 -9.71 41.60
C VAL A 357 -13.42 -9.22 40.33
N ILE A 358 -13.21 -9.92 39.22
CA ILE A 358 -13.86 -9.62 37.94
C ILE A 358 -15.35 -9.94 37.99
N THR A 359 -15.72 -11.04 38.64
CA THR A 359 -17.11 -11.44 38.81
C THR A 359 -17.90 -10.40 39.61
N GLU A 360 -17.36 -9.98 40.76
CA GLU A 360 -17.94 -8.92 41.61
C GLU A 360 -18.02 -7.58 40.85
N ALA A 361 -16.98 -7.25 40.07
CA ALA A 361 -16.97 -6.03 39.26
C ALA A 361 -18.07 -6.03 38.19
N MET A 362 -18.30 -7.16 37.53
CA MET A 362 -19.37 -7.30 36.54
C MET A 362 -20.76 -7.26 37.16
N GLU A 363 -20.95 -7.81 38.37
CA GLU A 363 -22.21 -7.65 39.12
C GLU A 363 -22.48 -6.19 39.48
N THR A 364 -21.44 -5.50 39.97
CA THR A 364 -21.51 -4.06 40.31
C THR A 364 -21.81 -3.21 39.08
N LEU A 365 -21.14 -3.47 37.95
CA LEU A 365 -21.38 -2.78 36.68
C LEU A 365 -22.80 -2.98 36.17
N ARG A 366 -23.32 -4.21 36.20
CA ARG A 366 -24.70 -4.52 35.79
C ARG A 366 -25.72 -3.81 36.67
N GLY A 367 -25.50 -3.76 37.98
CA GLY A 367 -26.34 -2.99 38.90
C GLY A 367 -26.34 -1.49 38.59
N ALA A 368 -25.16 -0.90 38.41
CA ALA A 368 -24.99 0.51 38.11
C ALA A 368 -25.58 0.93 36.75
N ILE A 369 -25.66 0.01 35.78
CA ILE A 369 -26.29 0.23 34.47
C ILE A 369 -27.82 0.05 34.55
N ALA A 370 -28.30 -0.95 35.29
CA ALA A 370 -29.74 -1.19 35.46
C ALA A 370 -30.46 -0.02 36.14
N GLU A 371 -29.81 0.68 37.07
CA GLU A 371 -30.33 1.89 37.72
C GLU A 371 -30.47 3.10 36.78
N GLN A 372 -29.87 3.07 35.59
CA GLN A 372 -29.94 4.16 34.60
C GLN A 372 -31.13 4.02 33.63
N THR A 373 -31.87 2.90 33.66
CA THR A 373 -33.04 2.68 32.79
C THR A 373 -34.34 3.01 33.54
N PRO A 374 -35.14 4.02 33.15
CA PRO A 374 -36.42 4.27 33.80
C PRO A 374 -37.39 3.13 33.47
N ALA A 375 -38.07 2.59 34.49
CA ALA A 375 -39.19 1.67 34.31
C ALA A 375 -40.26 2.34 33.44
N GLN A 376 -40.38 1.92 32.17
CA GLN A 376 -41.42 2.39 31.27
C GLN A 376 -42.79 2.01 31.83
N GLY A 377 -43.58 3.05 32.10
CA GLY A 377 -44.92 2.96 32.66
C GLY A 377 -45.85 2.11 31.80
N ILE A 378 -46.57 1.22 32.46
CA ILE A 378 -47.72 0.51 31.92
C ILE A 378 -48.83 1.54 31.65
N THR A 379 -48.98 1.96 30.40
CA THR A 379 -50.23 2.55 29.92
C THR A 379 -51.21 1.43 29.58
N MET A 380 -52.14 1.15 30.50
CA MET A 380 -53.34 0.37 30.24
C MET A 380 -54.22 1.12 29.24
N GLY A 381 -54.51 0.46 28.10
CA GLY A 381 -55.38 0.99 27.06
C GLY A 381 -56.83 1.14 27.53
N GLY A 382 -57.43 2.27 27.17
CA GLY A 382 -58.87 2.49 27.21
C GLY A 382 -59.47 2.33 25.81
N LEU A 383 -60.53 1.52 25.74
CA LEU A 383 -61.52 1.49 24.65
C LEU A 383 -62.41 2.73 24.71
#